data_AF-A0A418PL54-F1
#
_entry.id   AF-A0A418PL54-F1
#
_cell.length_a   1.000
_cell.length_b   1.000
_cell.length_c   1.000
_cell.angle_alpha   90.00
_cell.angle_beta   90.00
_cell.angle_gamma   90.00
#
_symmetry.space_group_name_H-M   'P 1'
#
loop_
_entity.id
_entity.type
_entity.pdbx_description
1 polymer ?
#
loop_
_entity_poly.entity_id
_entity_poly.type
_entity_poly.pdbx_seq_one_letter_code
_entity_poly.pdbx_strand_id
1 'polypeptide(L)'
;MAAPLTFTDVAKNIIKETISSAIFIDDHALENFKAKNSNYKDENNRTIKLFEDFKKNQCLLHPFKFTKKGWKENKRFYLKNKDLLILDWQLVKEDHSEALKILNEAVSEK
;
A
#
# COMPACT_ATOMS: atom_id res chain seq x y z
N MET A 1 20.67 16.58 29.27
CA MET A 1 21.54 16.07 28.19
C MET A 1 20.78 14.97 27.46
N ALA A 2 20.59 15.08 26.15
CA ALA A 2 19.93 14.02 25.38
C ALA A 2 20.90 12.84 25.22
N ALA A 3 20.40 11.61 25.38
CA ALA A 3 21.20 10.40 25.19
C ALA A 3 21.70 10.32 23.73
N PRO A 4 22.93 9.83 23.48
CA PRO A 4 23.43 9.65 22.13
C PRO A 4 22.58 8.61 21.39
N LEU A 5 22.12 8.95 20.19
CA LEU A 5 21.36 8.05 19.33
C LEU A 5 22.22 6.85 18.94
N THR A 6 21.66 5.64 19.04
CA THR A 6 22.39 4.45 18.60
C THR A 6 22.35 4.36 17.07
N PHE A 7 23.32 3.64 16.47
CA PHE A 7 23.31 3.36 15.04
C PHE A 7 21.97 2.76 14.57
N THR A 8 21.39 1.88 15.39
CA THR A 8 20.08 1.26 15.12
C THR A 8 18.96 2.28 15.01
N ASP A 9 18.97 3.32 15.85
CA ASP A 9 17.95 4.38 15.83
C ASP A 9 18.09 5.26 14.59
N VAL A 10 19.33 5.58 14.22
CA VAL A 10 19.63 6.35 13.01
C VAL A 10 19.25 5.56 11.75
N ALA A 11 19.63 4.29 11.67
CA ALA A 11 19.28 3.42 10.54
C ALA A 11 17.76 3.25 10.39
N LYS A 12 17.03 3.08 11.50
CA LYS A 12 15.56 3.02 11.48
C LYS A 12 14.94 4.33 10.98
N ASN A 13 15.45 5.47 11.42
CA ASN A 13 14.96 6.77 10.97
C ASN A 13 15.22 6.98 9.48
N ILE A 14 16.42 6.66 8.98
CA ILE A 14 16.74 6.76 7.55
C ILE A 14 15.79 5.90 6.73
N ILE A 15 15.59 4.62 7.10
CA ILE A 15 14.67 3.73 6.37
C ILE A 15 13.25 4.30 6.40
N LYS A 16 12.81 4.81 7.55
CA LYS A 16 11.47 5.38 7.71
C LYS A 16 11.26 6.66 6.88
N GLU A 17 12.27 7.52 6.81
CA GLU A 17 12.26 8.75 6.00
C GLU A 17 12.40 8.48 4.49
N THR A 18 12.99 7.35 4.11
CA THR A 18 13.17 6.98 2.70
C THR A 18 11.86 6.50 2.05
N ILE A 19 10.93 5.94 2.81
CA ILE A 19 9.64 5.48 2.30
C ILE A 19 8.68 6.66 2.22
N SER A 20 8.70 7.36 1.09
CA SER A 20 7.90 8.56 0.85
C SER A 20 6.54 8.24 0.22
N SER A 21 6.45 7.14 -0.54
CA SER A 21 5.22 6.73 -1.18
C SER A 21 4.98 5.23 -1.14
N ALA A 22 3.78 4.84 -0.73
CA ALA A 22 3.31 3.47 -0.69
C ALA A 22 2.04 3.30 -1.54
N ILE A 23 1.87 2.11 -2.09
CA ILE A 23 0.61 1.67 -2.70
C ILE A 23 0.05 0.50 -1.90
N PHE A 24 -1.27 0.53 -1.66
CA PHE A 24 -2.00 -0.56 -1.06
C PHE A 24 -2.97 -1.15 -2.09
N ILE A 25 -2.85 -2.43 -2.40
CA ILE A 25 -3.68 -3.15 -3.37
C ILE A 25 -4.50 -4.20 -2.63
N ASP A 26 -5.81 -4.09 -2.74
CA ASP A 26 -6.79 -4.98 -2.10
C ASP A 26 -8.07 -4.95 -2.97
N ASP A 27 -8.77 -6.07 -3.11
CA ASP A 27 -10.00 -6.19 -3.90
C ASP A 27 -11.23 -5.59 -3.22
N HIS A 28 -11.15 -5.37 -1.91
CA HIS A 28 -12.09 -4.66 -1.06
C HIS A 28 -11.68 -3.22 -0.74
N ALA A 29 -10.52 -2.75 -1.22
CA ALA A 29 -10.05 -1.39 -0.97
C ALA A 29 -11.09 -0.33 -1.35
N LEU A 30 -11.31 0.63 -0.45
CA LEU A 30 -12.07 1.84 -0.77
C LEU A 30 -11.14 2.87 -1.40
N GLU A 31 -11.43 3.26 -2.65
CA GLU A 31 -10.93 4.53 -3.16
C GLU A 31 -11.48 5.65 -2.27
N ASN A 32 -10.60 6.55 -1.81
CA ASN A 32 -10.87 7.63 -0.83
C ASN A 32 -12.15 8.47 -1.07
N PHE A 33 -12.75 8.39 -2.26
CA PHE A 33 -13.96 9.13 -2.66
C PHE A 33 -15.27 8.30 -2.64
N LYS A 34 -15.23 6.97 -2.45
CA LYS A 34 -16.41 6.09 -2.54
C LYS A 34 -17.03 5.69 -1.20
N ALA A 35 -16.54 6.21 -0.08
CA ALA A 35 -16.92 5.81 1.27
C ALA A 35 -18.33 6.23 1.74
N LYS A 36 -19.32 6.37 0.83
CA LYS A 36 -20.63 6.91 1.21
C LYS A 36 -21.72 5.89 1.54
N ASN A 37 -21.60 4.60 1.18
CA ASN A 37 -22.66 3.62 1.48
C ASN A 37 -22.19 2.15 1.37
N SER A 38 -21.45 1.61 2.34
CA SER A 38 -21.28 0.15 2.41
C SER A 38 -21.30 -0.38 3.84
N ASN A 39 -22.11 -1.42 4.05
CA ASN A 39 -22.32 -2.16 5.31
C ASN A 39 -21.07 -2.90 5.85
N TYR A 40 -19.87 -2.61 5.33
CA TYR A 40 -18.61 -3.26 5.70
C TYR A 40 -17.86 -2.39 6.73
N LYS A 41 -18.35 -2.36 7.98
CA LYS A 41 -17.77 -1.51 9.03
C LYS A 41 -16.31 -1.85 9.37
N ASP A 42 -15.88 -3.11 9.28
CA ASP A 42 -14.54 -3.51 9.75
C ASP A 42 -13.43 -3.35 8.71
N GLU A 43 -13.64 -3.74 7.46
CA GLU A 43 -12.61 -3.64 6.41
C GLU A 43 -12.37 -2.21 5.96
N ASN A 44 -13.44 -1.41 5.89
CA ASN A 44 -13.35 0.02 5.66
C ASN A 44 -12.50 0.71 6.75
N ASN A 45 -12.64 0.27 8.00
CA ASN A 45 -11.88 0.83 9.11
C ASN A 45 -10.39 0.48 9.03
N ARG A 46 -10.03 -0.68 8.48
CA ARG A 46 -8.61 -1.06 8.27
C ARG A 46 -7.94 -0.17 7.23
N THR A 47 -8.58 0.03 6.07
CA THR A 47 -8.03 0.88 5.00
C THR A 47 -7.91 2.34 5.47
N ILE A 48 -8.91 2.84 6.19
CA ILE A 48 -8.90 4.20 6.74
C ILE A 48 -7.79 4.36 7.78
N LYS A 49 -7.65 3.43 8.72
CA LYS A 49 -6.57 3.45 9.72
C LYS A 49 -5.19 3.41 9.08
N LEU A 50 -4.99 2.54 8.09
CA LEU A 50 -3.72 2.47 7.35
C LEU A 50 -3.42 3.81 6.68
N PHE A 51 -4.41 4.42 6.05
CA PHE A 51 -4.26 5.73 5.43
C PHE A 51 -3.92 6.83 6.44
N GLU A 52 -4.60 6.88 7.58
CA GLU A 52 -4.32 7.83 8.65
C GLU A 52 -2.91 7.66 9.25
N ASP A 53 -2.48 6.41 9.47
CA ASP A 53 -1.15 6.10 9.99
C ASP A 53 -0.04 6.52 9.02
N PHE A 54 -0.22 6.26 7.73
CA PHE A 54 0.72 6.68 6.70
C PHE A 54 0.75 8.22 6.55
N LYS A 55 -0.41 8.87 6.58
CA LYS A 55 -0.51 10.33 6.57
C LYS A 55 0.17 10.98 7.77
N LYS A 56 0.03 10.40 8.97
CA LYS A 56 0.69 10.88 10.19
C LYS A 56 2.21 10.78 10.10
N ASN A 57 2.73 9.79 9.36
CA ASN A 57 4.15 9.61 9.10
C ASN A 57 4.64 10.33 7.82
N GLN A 58 3.87 11.29 7.29
CA GLN A 58 4.20 12.02 6.04
C GLN A 58 4.43 11.13 4.81
N CYS A 59 3.87 9.92 4.81
CA CYS A 59 3.96 8.99 3.69
C CYS A 59 2.69 9.02 2.83
N LEU A 60 2.86 9.12 1.52
CA LEU A 60 1.75 9.11 0.56
C LEU A 60 1.28 7.69 0.31
N LEU A 61 0.17 7.29 0.95
CA LEU A 61 -0.50 6.02 0.68
C LEU A 61 -1.55 6.17 -0.43
N HIS A 62 -1.41 5.36 -1.48
CA HIS A 62 -2.40 5.23 -2.55
C HIS A 62 -3.17 3.90 -2.41
N PRO A 63 -4.43 3.91 -1.97
CA PRO A 63 -5.28 2.72 -2.03
C PRO A 63 -5.73 2.49 -3.48
N PHE A 64 -5.55 1.26 -3.96
CA PHE A 64 -6.01 0.81 -5.27
C PHE A 64 -6.90 -0.41 -5.11
N LYS A 65 -8.14 -0.30 -5.58
CA LYS A 65 -9.07 -1.43 -5.61
C LYS A 65 -8.72 -2.36 -6.76
N PHE A 66 -8.31 -3.58 -6.44
CA PHE A 66 -7.90 -4.53 -7.46
C PHE A 66 -9.06 -4.90 -8.39
N THR A 67 -8.83 -4.69 -9.69
CA THR A 67 -9.65 -5.26 -10.75
C THR A 67 -8.71 -5.65 -11.89
N LYS A 68 -8.92 -6.80 -12.54
CA LYS A 68 -8.04 -7.27 -13.62
C LYS A 68 -7.85 -6.25 -14.75
N LYS A 69 -8.91 -5.51 -15.09
CA LYS A 69 -8.87 -4.45 -16.10
C LYS A 69 -8.13 -3.21 -15.59
N GLY A 70 -8.49 -2.71 -14.40
CA GLY A 70 -7.86 -1.53 -13.81
C GLY A 70 -6.37 -1.73 -13.53
N TRP A 71 -5.96 -2.93 -13.12
CA TRP A 71 -4.55 -3.25 -12.90
C TRP A 71 -3.77 -3.20 -14.22
N LYS A 72 -4.26 -3.85 -15.28
CA LYS A 72 -3.58 -3.83 -16.59
C LYS A 72 -3.37 -2.41 -17.13
N GLU A 73 -4.32 -1.52 -16.91
CA GLU A 73 -4.26 -0.13 -17.38
C GLU A 73 -3.31 0.74 -16.54
N ASN A 74 -3.25 0.51 -15.23
CA ASN A 74 -2.57 1.42 -14.30
C ASN A 74 -1.29 0.86 -13.66
N LYS A 75 -0.95 -0.42 -13.87
CA LYS A 75 0.19 -1.09 -13.20
C LYS A 75 1.51 -0.33 -13.31
N ARG A 76 1.83 0.19 -14.50
CA ARG A 76 3.08 0.95 -14.72
C ARG A 76 3.17 2.22 -13.89
N PHE A 77 2.04 2.91 -13.72
CA PHE A 77 2.00 4.12 -12.90
C PHE A 77 2.24 3.80 -11.42
N TYR A 78 1.68 2.67 -10.97
CA TYR A 78 1.74 2.21 -9.60
C TYR A 78 3.05 1.54 -9.22
N LEU A 79 3.68 0.79 -10.12
CA LEU A 79 4.93 0.08 -9.84
C LEU A 79 6.17 0.97 -10.03
N LYS A 80 6.13 1.94 -10.95
CA LYS A 80 7.31 2.77 -11.27
C LYS A 80 7.64 3.85 -10.23
N ASN A 81 6.62 4.35 -9.53
CA ASN A 81 6.73 5.58 -8.73
C ASN A 81 6.46 5.35 -7.23
N LYS A 82 6.57 4.12 -6.74
CA LYS A 82 6.26 3.76 -5.35
C LYS A 82 7.43 3.04 -4.70
N ASP A 83 7.74 3.46 -3.48
CA ASP A 83 8.84 2.92 -2.67
C ASP A 83 8.41 1.62 -1.96
N LEU A 84 7.11 1.49 -1.69
CA LEU A 84 6.53 0.38 -0.96
C LEU A 84 5.24 -0.13 -1.62
N LEU A 85 5.18 -1.44 -1.85
CA LEU A 85 3.99 -2.16 -2.30
C LEU A 85 3.43 -2.98 -1.13
N ILE A 86 2.19 -2.68 -0.74
CA ILE A 86 1.41 -3.46 0.22
C ILE A 86 0.31 -4.15 -0.58
N LEU A 87 0.26 -5.47 -0.48
CA LEU A 87 -0.57 -6.30 -1.33
C LEU A 87 -1.36 -7.27 -0.45
N ASP A 88 -2.68 -7.27 -0.62
CA ASP A 88 -3.48 -8.38 -0.10
C ASP A 88 -3.15 -9.66 -0.89
N TRP A 89 -2.88 -10.74 -0.16
CA TRP A 89 -2.53 -12.03 -0.72
C TRP A 89 -3.72 -12.65 -1.48
N GLN A 90 -4.96 -12.31 -1.10
CA GLN A 90 -6.18 -12.92 -1.63
C GLN A 90 -7.05 -11.94 -2.44
N LEU A 91 -6.53 -11.46 -3.57
CA LEU A 91 -7.21 -10.44 -4.39
C LEU A 91 -8.45 -10.91 -5.15
N VAL A 92 -8.70 -12.21 -5.26
CA VAL A 92 -9.89 -12.73 -5.95
C VAL A 92 -10.35 -14.02 -5.28
N LYS A 93 -11.37 -13.96 -4.40
CA LYS A 93 -12.08 -15.15 -3.86
C LYS A 93 -11.14 -16.34 -3.61
N GLU A 94 -10.13 -16.14 -2.76
CA GLU A 94 -9.14 -17.14 -2.34
C GLU A 94 -8.08 -17.57 -3.37
N ASP A 95 -8.07 -16.99 -4.57
CA ASP A 95 -7.04 -17.20 -5.58
C ASP A 95 -5.84 -16.25 -5.37
N HIS A 96 -4.68 -16.84 -5.10
CA HIS A 96 -3.41 -16.14 -4.88
C HIS A 96 -2.66 -15.83 -6.19
N SER A 97 -3.13 -16.38 -7.31
CA SER A 97 -2.44 -16.29 -8.61
C SER A 97 -2.28 -14.86 -9.07
N GLU A 98 -3.26 -14.00 -8.80
CA GLU A 98 -3.19 -12.58 -9.18
C GLU A 98 -2.20 -11.81 -8.30
N ALA A 99 -2.15 -12.07 -6.99
CA ALA A 99 -1.16 -11.47 -6.10
C ALA A 99 0.27 -11.85 -6.50
N LEU A 100 0.50 -13.13 -6.83
CA LEU A 100 1.78 -13.62 -7.32
C LEU A 100 2.20 -12.96 -8.65
N LYS A 101 1.26 -12.76 -9.58
CA LYS A 101 1.54 -12.05 -10.83
C LYS A 101 1.96 -10.60 -10.57
N ILE A 102 1.26 -9.90 -9.68
CA ILE A 102 1.58 -8.52 -9.30
C ILE A 102 2.97 -8.43 -8.68
N LEU A 103 3.31 -9.35 -7.78
CA LEU A 103 4.65 -9.41 -7.19
C LEU A 103 5.72 -9.67 -8.24
N ASN A 104 5.48 -10.61 -9.16
CA ASN A 104 6.42 -10.91 -10.23
C ASN A 104 6.60 -9.70 -11.16
N GLU A 105 5.53 -8.98 -11.50
CA GLU A 105 5.58 -7.74 -12.27
C GLU A 105 6.35 -6.64 -11.52
N ALA A 106 6.12 -6.47 -10.21
CA ALA A 106 6.80 -5.48 -9.38
C ALA A 106 8.32 -5.71 -9.28
N VAL A 107 8.75 -6.97 -9.22
CA VAL A 107 10.18 -7.32 -9.17
C VAL A 107 10.82 -7.23 -10.56
N SER A 108 10.06 -7.54 -11.62
CA SER A 108 10.57 -7.57 -13.00
C SER A 108 10.61 -6.21 -13.69
N GLU A 109 9.84 -5.22 -13.24
CA GLU A 109 9.84 -3.85 -13.80
C GLU A 109 11.02 -2.97 -13.34
N LYS A 110 12.10 -3.56 -12.79
CA LYS A 110 13.33 -2.85 -12.43
C LYS A 110 14.23 -2.53 -13.62
#